data_AF-A0A068VDI5-F1
#
_entry.id   AF-A0A068VDI5-F1
#
_cell.length_a   1.000
_cell.length_b   1.000
_cell.length_c   1.000
_cell.angle_alpha   90.00
_cell.angle_beta   90.00
_cell.angle_gamma   90.00
#
_symmetry.space_group_name_H-M   'P 1'
#
loop_
_entity.id
_entity.type
_entity.pdbx_description
1 polymer ?
#
loop_
_entity_poly.entity_id
_entity_poly.type
_entity_poly.pdbx_seq_one_letter_code
_entity_poly.pdbx_strand_id
1 'polypeptide(L)'
;MCFLYTGDNSGRGLARRSAGWGGGKRLELVWNAWGQVIGPNATQYLSQVGILVKDGNKLPLTYTDWRAMPEGSKERFWEDIKRNTNIDDTCKKVQMMRVSKLWRNWKSKVKRLYFTPYRRHRSWLLAHCPARVEEDQWPILVDYWSLEDVKACIYCHISFAFELNSNAIMILMCC
;
A
#
# COMPACT_ATOMS: atom_id res chain seq x y z
N MET A 1 30.02 -19.68 9.17
CA MET A 1 29.02 -20.33 8.29
C MET A 1 27.68 -19.68 8.54
N CYS A 2 27.29 -18.74 7.68
CA CYS A 2 25.99 -18.10 7.75
C CYS A 2 24.97 -18.97 7.03
N PHE A 3 24.08 -19.62 7.78
CA PHE A 3 22.87 -20.18 7.22
C PHE A 3 21.92 -19.03 6.88
N LEU A 4 21.85 -18.68 5.59
CA LEU A 4 20.73 -17.90 5.07
C LEU A 4 19.51 -18.81 5.12
N TYR A 5 18.58 -18.55 6.04
CA TYR A 5 17.23 -19.09 5.95
C TYR A 5 16.62 -18.54 4.66
N THR A 6 16.64 -19.34 3.59
CA THR A 6 15.79 -19.14 2.43
C THR A 6 14.36 -19.45 2.87
N GLY A 7 13.69 -18.44 3.40
CA GLY A 7 12.23 -18.49 3.56
C GLY A 7 11.62 -18.79 2.20
N ASP A 8 11.02 -19.96 2.09
CA ASP A 8 10.27 -20.43 0.93
C ASP A 8 9.13 -19.45 0.64
N ASN A 9 9.38 -18.51 -0.27
CA ASN A 9 8.37 -17.62 -0.82
C ASN A 9 7.60 -18.37 -1.91
N SER A 10 6.71 -19.26 -1.48
CA SER A 10 5.61 -19.76 -2.30
C SER A 10 4.63 -18.61 -2.56
N GLY A 11 5.00 -17.74 -3.51
CA GLY A 11 4.23 -16.60 -3.94
C GLY A 11 4.43 -16.38 -5.44
N ARG A 12 3.31 -16.15 -6.15
CA ARG A 12 3.34 -15.73 -7.57
C ARG A 12 4.38 -14.62 -7.73
N GLY A 13 5.23 -14.75 -8.74
CA GLY A 13 6.32 -13.82 -9.00
C GLY A 13 5.89 -12.36 -9.01
N LEU A 14 6.87 -11.47 -8.90
CA LEU A 14 6.66 -10.04 -8.78
C LEU A 14 5.72 -9.51 -9.89
N ALA A 15 4.54 -9.00 -9.52
CA ALA A 15 3.60 -8.46 -10.50
C ALA A 15 4.24 -7.28 -11.27
N ARG A 16 4.39 -7.45 -12.58
CA ARG A 16 5.00 -6.46 -13.49
C ARG A 16 3.93 -5.56 -14.08
N ARG A 17 4.30 -4.30 -14.36
CA ARG A 17 3.44 -3.38 -15.11
C ARG A 17 3.13 -4.03 -16.46
N SER A 18 1.87 -4.00 -16.89
CA SER A 18 1.49 -4.58 -18.17
C SER A 18 2.09 -3.74 -19.31
N ALA A 19 2.55 -4.38 -20.38
CA ALA A 19 3.17 -3.70 -21.52
C ALA A 19 2.28 -2.62 -22.17
N GLY A 20 0.96 -2.70 -21.99
CA GLY A 20 0.01 -1.70 -22.51
C GLY A 20 -0.15 -0.44 -21.65
N TRP A 21 0.26 -0.46 -20.37
CA TRP A 21 0.09 0.71 -19.49
C TRP A 21 1.15 1.77 -19.77
N GLY A 22 0.73 2.93 -20.25
CA GLY A 22 1.59 4.02 -20.74
C GLY A 22 1.89 3.95 -22.24
N GLY A 23 1.42 2.91 -22.94
CA GLY A 23 1.65 2.70 -24.38
C GLY A 23 0.61 3.34 -25.30
N GLY A 24 -0.21 4.26 -24.81
CA GLY A 24 -1.25 4.97 -25.58
C GLY A 24 -2.54 4.18 -25.84
N LYS A 25 -2.52 2.84 -25.71
CA LYS A 25 -3.73 2.01 -25.80
C LYS A 25 -4.51 2.08 -24.48
N ARG A 26 -5.73 2.64 -24.53
CA ARG A 26 -6.63 2.67 -23.38
C ARG A 26 -7.25 1.29 -23.15
N LEU A 27 -7.33 0.90 -21.88
CA LEU A 27 -8.02 -0.31 -21.46
C LEU A 27 -9.53 -0.01 -21.37
N GLU A 28 -10.32 -0.73 -22.15
CA GLU A 28 -11.78 -0.64 -22.11
C GLU A 28 -12.31 -1.36 -20.87
N LEU A 29 -12.91 -0.61 -19.96
CA LEU A 29 -13.46 -1.09 -18.71
C LEU A 29 -14.98 -1.01 -18.76
N VAL A 30 -15.62 -2.04 -18.22
CA VAL A 30 -17.07 -2.08 -17.98
C VAL A 30 -17.29 -1.83 -16.51
N TRP A 31 -18.23 -0.94 -16.20
CA TRP A 31 -18.53 -0.51 -14.84
C TRP A 31 -19.93 -0.96 -14.44
N ASN A 32 -20.09 -1.37 -13.19
CA ASN A 32 -21.42 -1.56 -12.60
C ASN A 32 -21.96 -0.27 -11.98
N ALA A 33 -23.22 -0.29 -11.53
CA ALA A 33 -23.89 0.87 -10.91
C ALA A 33 -23.18 1.42 -9.65
N TRP A 34 -22.29 0.64 -9.04
CA TRP A 34 -21.50 1.04 -7.87
C TRP A 34 -20.10 1.55 -8.22
N GLY A 35 -19.80 1.79 -9.50
CA GLY A 35 -18.49 2.26 -9.96
C GLY A 35 -17.37 1.22 -9.79
N GLN A 36 -17.72 -0.07 -9.74
CA GLN A 36 -16.75 -1.16 -9.71
C GLN A 36 -16.55 -1.70 -11.12
N VAL A 37 -15.31 -2.04 -11.44
CA VAL A 37 -14.97 -2.64 -12.73
C VAL A 37 -15.41 -4.10 -12.76
N ILE A 38 -16.04 -4.50 -13.86
CA ILE A 38 -16.49 -5.86 -14.14
C ILE A 38 -15.98 -6.30 -15.52
N GLY A 39 -16.11 -7.59 -15.82
CA GLY A 39 -15.73 -8.15 -17.10
C GLY A 39 -14.25 -8.55 -17.21
N PRO A 40 -13.78 -8.93 -18.42
CA PRO A 40 -12.49 -9.59 -18.62
C PRO A 40 -11.28 -8.72 -18.27
N ASN A 41 -11.40 -7.40 -18.42
CA ASN A 41 -10.32 -6.45 -18.16
C ASN A 41 -10.23 -6.01 -16.69
N ALA A 42 -11.19 -6.39 -15.84
CA ALA A 42 -11.25 -5.99 -14.43
C ALA A 42 -10.00 -6.41 -13.65
N THR A 43 -9.60 -7.67 -13.78
CA THR A 43 -8.42 -8.21 -13.09
C THR A 43 -7.14 -7.51 -13.53
N GLN A 44 -6.99 -7.24 -14.83
CA GLN A 44 -5.84 -6.52 -15.36
C GLN A 44 -5.76 -5.11 -14.78
N TYR A 45 -6.86 -4.37 -14.80
CA TYR A 45 -6.94 -3.03 -14.22
C TYR A 45 -6.58 -3.02 -12.73
N LEU A 46 -7.22 -3.88 -11.92
CA LEU A 46 -6.99 -3.94 -10.48
C LEU A 46 -5.54 -4.30 -10.14
N SER A 47 -4.93 -5.20 -10.93
CA SER A 47 -3.52 -5.55 -10.81
C SER A 47 -2.62 -4.35 -11.12
N GLN A 48 -2.90 -3.61 -12.20
CA GLN A 48 -2.12 -2.40 -12.55
C GLN A 48 -2.24 -1.32 -11.48
N VAL A 49 -3.44 -0.99 -11.02
CA VAL A 49 -3.63 -0.04 -9.91
C VAL A 49 -2.85 -0.49 -8.67
N GLY A 50 -2.91 -1.77 -8.32
CA GLY A 50 -2.15 -2.32 -7.19
C GLY A 50 -0.63 -2.28 -7.36
N ILE A 51 -0.11 -2.19 -8.58
CA ILE A 51 1.32 -1.96 -8.86
C ILE A 51 1.64 -0.47 -8.75
N LEU A 52 0.84 0.39 -9.37
CA LEU A 52 1.04 1.85 -9.36
C LEU A 52 0.97 2.44 -7.95
N VAL A 53 0.10 1.89 -7.11
CA VAL A 53 -0.01 2.34 -5.71
C VAL A 53 1.28 2.16 -4.92
N LYS A 54 2.14 1.24 -5.34
CA LYS A 54 3.42 0.93 -4.68
C LYS A 54 4.57 1.77 -5.22
N ASP A 55 4.33 2.57 -6.26
CA ASP A 55 5.30 3.48 -6.86
C ASP A 55 5.47 4.68 -5.93
N GLY A 56 6.57 4.72 -5.17
CA GLY A 56 6.79 5.72 -4.13
C GLY A 56 7.01 7.12 -4.69
N ASN A 57 7.38 7.23 -5.98
CA ASN A 57 7.48 8.51 -6.67
C ASN A 57 6.10 9.13 -6.96
N LYS A 58 5.07 8.29 -7.12
CA LYS A 58 3.69 8.74 -7.34
C LYS A 58 2.95 8.93 -6.03
N LEU A 59 3.00 7.92 -5.15
CA LEU A 59 2.32 7.90 -3.86
C LEU A 59 3.33 7.62 -2.75
N PRO A 60 4.05 8.64 -2.26
CA PRO A 60 5.07 8.47 -1.22
C PRO A 60 4.52 7.80 0.03
N LEU A 61 5.32 6.93 0.64
CA LEU A 61 4.97 6.26 1.89
C LEU A 61 5.21 7.11 3.14
N THR A 62 5.97 8.19 2.99
CA THR A 62 6.43 9.09 4.07
C THR A 62 5.28 9.77 4.81
N TYR A 63 4.15 10.03 4.15
CA TYR A 63 2.96 10.60 4.80
C TYR A 63 2.35 9.63 5.81
N THR A 64 1.95 10.12 6.98
CA THR A 64 1.36 9.31 8.06
C THR A 64 0.02 8.69 7.63
N ASP A 65 -0.89 9.53 7.13
CA ASP A 65 -2.24 9.18 6.67
C ASP A 65 -2.46 9.56 5.19
N TRP A 66 -3.41 8.89 4.53
CA TRP A 66 -3.86 9.24 3.17
C TRP A 66 -4.42 10.66 3.05
N ARG A 67 -5.06 11.17 4.11
CA ARG A 67 -5.58 12.53 4.19
C ARG A 67 -4.46 13.58 4.17
N ALA A 68 -3.31 13.25 4.75
CA ALA A 68 -2.13 14.12 4.75
C ALA A 68 -1.39 14.14 3.40
N MET A 69 -1.66 13.19 2.51
CA MET A 69 -1.07 13.18 1.18
C MET A 69 -1.57 14.39 0.36
N PRO A 70 -0.68 15.14 -0.32
CA PRO A 70 -1.06 16.29 -1.13
C PRO A 70 -2.08 15.94 -2.21
N GLU A 71 -3.09 16.78 -2.38
CA GLU A 71 -4.10 16.61 -3.43
C GLU A 71 -3.48 16.57 -4.83
N GLY A 72 -2.41 17.34 -5.09
CA GLY A 72 -1.69 17.29 -6.36
C GLY A 72 -1.11 15.91 -6.69
N SER A 73 -0.66 15.14 -5.70
CA SER A 73 -0.18 13.76 -5.92
C SER A 73 -1.34 12.82 -6.22
N LYS A 74 -2.47 12.98 -5.53
CA LYS A 74 -3.70 12.21 -5.76
C LYS A 74 -4.26 12.49 -7.16
N GLU A 75 -4.22 13.74 -7.61
CA GLU A 75 -4.70 14.13 -8.93
C GLU A 75 -3.82 13.58 -10.04
N ARG A 76 -2.49 13.72 -9.94
CA ARG A 76 -1.56 13.13 -10.92
C ARG A 76 -1.72 11.62 -11.04
N PHE A 77 -1.98 10.95 -9.91
CA PHE A 77 -2.27 9.52 -9.91
C PHE A 77 -3.61 9.21 -10.62
N TRP A 78 -4.64 10.03 -10.39
CA TRP A 78 -5.93 9.91 -11.08
C TRP A 78 -5.81 10.13 -12.58
N GLU A 79 -5.09 11.16 -13.00
CA GLU A 79 -4.79 11.46 -14.42
C GLU A 79 -4.05 10.31 -15.10
N ASP A 80 -3.12 9.65 -14.39
CA ASP A 80 -2.44 8.45 -14.89
C ASP A 80 -3.43 7.30 -15.14
N ILE A 81 -4.42 7.11 -14.26
CA ILE A 81 -5.48 6.12 -14.49
C ILE A 81 -6.34 6.52 -15.71
N LYS A 82 -6.78 7.78 -15.79
CA LYS A 82 -7.60 8.27 -16.90
C LYS A 82 -6.92 8.16 -18.25
N ARG A 83 -5.61 8.42 -18.30
CA ARG A 83 -4.85 8.33 -19.55
C ARG A 83 -4.81 6.90 -20.11
N ASN A 84 -4.86 5.90 -19.25
CA ASN A 84 -4.69 4.48 -19.59
C ASN A 84 -6.00 3.69 -19.64
N THR A 85 -7.14 4.32 -19.37
CA THR A 85 -8.45 3.65 -19.29
C THR A 85 -9.55 4.52 -19.89
N ASN A 86 -10.73 3.96 -20.11
CA ASN A 86 -11.94 4.70 -20.51
C ASN A 86 -12.76 5.20 -19.30
N ILE A 87 -12.12 5.39 -18.14
CA ILE A 87 -12.84 5.72 -16.89
C ILE A 87 -13.40 7.14 -16.91
N ASP A 88 -14.60 7.27 -16.36
CA ASP A 88 -15.27 8.56 -16.19
C ASP A 88 -15.03 9.15 -14.79
N ASP A 89 -15.09 10.49 -14.67
CA ASP A 89 -14.85 11.21 -13.42
C ASP A 89 -15.91 10.90 -12.34
N THR A 90 -17.11 10.43 -12.71
CA THR A 90 -18.12 9.91 -11.76
C THR A 90 -17.58 8.75 -10.90
N CYS A 91 -16.65 7.95 -11.44
CA CYS A 91 -16.05 6.82 -10.73
C CYS A 91 -14.90 7.24 -9.79
N LYS A 92 -14.42 8.50 -9.87
CA LYS A 92 -13.23 8.98 -9.16
C LYS A 92 -13.29 8.71 -7.66
N LYS A 93 -14.41 9.05 -7.01
CA LYS A 93 -14.58 8.85 -5.56
C LYS A 93 -14.38 7.40 -5.15
N VAL A 94 -15.03 6.47 -5.86
CA VAL A 94 -14.97 5.03 -5.58
C VAL A 94 -13.56 4.47 -5.81
N GLN A 95 -12.92 4.88 -6.91
CA GLN A 95 -11.56 4.43 -7.20
C GLN A 95 -10.54 4.99 -6.21
N MET A 96 -10.62 6.27 -5.87
CA MET A 96 -9.68 6.89 -4.92
C MET A 96 -9.85 6.33 -3.50
N MET A 97 -11.05 5.92 -3.09
CA MET A 97 -11.24 5.14 -1.86
C MET A 97 -10.51 3.80 -1.92
N ARG A 98 -10.61 3.07 -3.04
CA ARG A 98 -9.87 1.80 -3.24
C ARG A 98 -8.36 2.02 -3.21
N VAL A 99 -7.86 3.05 -3.89
CA VAL A 99 -6.44 3.44 -3.91
C VAL A 99 -5.94 3.72 -2.50
N SER A 100 -6.70 4.48 -1.70
CA SER A 100 -6.34 4.76 -0.29
C SER A 100 -6.19 3.49 0.55
N LYS A 101 -7.04 2.48 0.31
CA LYS A 101 -7.01 1.19 1.01
C LYS A 101 -5.80 0.38 0.57
N LEU A 102 -5.53 0.31 -0.73
CA LEU A 102 -4.36 -0.38 -1.28
C LEU A 102 -3.05 0.23 -0.78
N TRP A 103 -2.97 1.56 -0.69
CA TRP A 103 -1.79 2.28 -0.21
C TRP A 103 -1.53 2.00 1.28
N ARG A 104 -2.58 2.09 2.13
CA ARG A 104 -2.48 1.72 3.56
C ARG A 104 -2.07 0.25 3.76
N ASN A 105 -2.67 -0.66 2.99
CA ASN A 105 -2.31 -2.08 3.03
C ASN A 105 -0.86 -2.32 2.60
N TRP A 106 -0.38 -1.59 1.60
CA TRP A 106 1.02 -1.66 1.17
C TRP A 106 1.95 -1.16 2.28
N LYS A 107 1.68 0.01 2.86
CA LYS A 107 2.47 0.56 3.98
C LYS A 107 2.53 -0.40 5.17
N SER A 108 1.39 -0.98 5.56
CA SER A 108 1.32 -1.98 6.62
C SER A 108 2.10 -3.27 6.28
N LYS A 109 1.99 -3.75 5.04
CA LYS A 109 2.78 -4.89 4.56
C LYS A 109 4.28 -4.63 4.61
N VAL A 110 4.74 -3.45 4.20
CA VAL A 110 6.15 -3.05 4.26
C VAL A 110 6.62 -3.04 5.72
N LYS A 111 5.88 -2.38 6.62
CA LYS A 111 6.21 -2.34 8.04
C LYS A 111 6.33 -3.76 8.62
N ARG A 112 5.34 -4.62 8.36
CA ARG A 112 5.30 -5.99 8.89
C ARG A 112 6.44 -6.87 8.39
N LEU A 113 6.78 -6.78 7.10
CA LEU A 113 7.78 -7.67 6.49
C LEU A 113 9.22 -7.22 6.71
N TYR A 114 9.46 -5.90 6.69
CA TYR A 114 10.82 -5.37 6.66
C TYR A 114 11.21 -4.64 7.94
N PHE A 115 10.28 -3.93 8.60
CA PHE A 115 10.59 -3.18 9.82
C PHE A 115 10.41 -4.03 11.08
N THR A 116 9.23 -4.61 11.29
CA THR A 116 8.86 -5.30 12.54
C THR A 116 9.87 -6.39 12.97
N PRO A 117 10.39 -7.26 12.06
CA PRO A 117 11.34 -8.30 12.45
C PRO A 117 12.68 -7.73 12.95
N TYR A 118 13.07 -6.56 12.47
CA TYR A 118 14.37 -5.93 12.75
C TYR A 118 14.24 -4.61 13.52
N ARG A 119 13.11 -4.38 14.20
CA ARG A 119 12.77 -3.11 14.87
C ARG A 119 13.80 -2.61 15.90
N ARG A 120 14.65 -3.50 16.43
CA ARG A 120 15.73 -3.19 17.38
C ARG A 120 17.09 -2.97 16.69
N HIS A 121 17.20 -3.28 15.41
CA HIS A 121 18.44 -3.27 14.63
C HIS A 121 18.40 -2.15 13.59
N ARG A 122 18.40 -0.90 14.07
CA ARG A 122 18.29 0.29 13.21
C ARG A 122 19.36 0.31 12.11
N SER A 123 20.62 0.09 12.45
CA SER A 123 21.72 0.10 11.47
C SER A 123 21.53 -0.96 10.38
N TRP A 124 20.97 -2.13 10.74
CA TRP A 124 20.65 -3.18 9.77
C TRP A 124 19.51 -2.74 8.83
N LEU A 125 18.45 -2.13 9.37
CA LEU A 125 17.33 -1.60 8.58
C LEU A 125 17.80 -0.58 7.56
N LEU A 126 18.64 0.38 7.96
CA LEU A 126 19.16 1.42 7.06
C LEU A 126 20.04 0.85 5.93
N ALA A 127 20.74 -0.26 6.19
CA ALA A 127 21.55 -0.94 5.18
C ALA A 127 20.73 -1.85 4.23
N HIS A 128 19.48 -2.21 4.57
CA HIS A 128 18.67 -3.17 3.83
C HIS A 128 17.33 -2.56 3.40
N CYS A 129 17.38 -1.63 2.44
CA CYS A 129 16.17 -1.06 1.83
C CYS A 129 15.42 -2.12 1.00
N PRO A 130 14.10 -2.27 1.16
CA PRO A 130 13.30 -3.15 0.30
C PRO A 130 13.25 -2.65 -1.15
N ALA A 131 13.46 -3.52 -2.13
CA ALA A 131 13.54 -3.16 -3.56
C ALA A 131 12.32 -2.44 -4.19
N ARG A 132 11.17 -2.35 -3.48
CA ARG A 132 9.96 -1.64 -3.92
C ARG A 132 9.65 -0.38 -3.11
N VAL A 133 10.56 0.00 -2.22
CA VAL A 133 10.48 1.22 -1.43
C VAL A 133 11.61 2.12 -1.93
N GLU A 134 11.31 3.39 -2.14
CA GLU A 134 12.33 4.34 -2.57
C GLU A 134 13.36 4.55 -1.45
N GLU A 135 14.64 4.60 -1.82
CA GLU A 135 15.76 4.64 -0.86
C GLU A 135 15.76 5.91 0.00
N ASP A 136 15.30 7.03 -0.54
CA ASP A 136 15.15 8.30 0.17
C ASP A 136 14.02 8.25 1.21
N GLN A 137 12.95 7.49 0.93
CA GLN A 137 11.79 7.35 1.82
C GLN A 137 12.06 6.38 2.97
N TRP A 138 12.92 5.38 2.76
CA TRP A 138 13.10 4.29 3.72
C TRP A 138 13.65 4.75 5.09
N PRO A 139 14.71 5.57 5.19
CA PRO A 139 15.18 6.09 6.47
C PRO A 139 14.10 6.84 7.25
N ILE A 140 13.32 7.68 6.56
CA ILE A 140 12.21 8.46 7.13
C ILE A 140 11.16 7.53 7.75
N LEU A 141 10.84 6.42 7.06
CA LEU A 141 9.91 5.42 7.57
C LEU A 141 10.45 4.67 8.79
N VAL A 142 11.73 4.30 8.76
CA VAL A 142 12.40 3.61 9.88
C VAL A 142 12.41 4.51 11.11
N ASP A 143 12.70 5.80 10.94
CA ASP A 143 12.62 6.81 12.01
C ASP A 143 11.22 6.93 12.57
N TYR A 144 10.25 7.18 11.70
CA TYR A 144 8.84 7.34 12.08
C TYR A 144 8.31 6.12 12.86
N TRP A 145 8.58 4.90 12.42
CA TRP A 145 8.12 3.69 13.12
C TRP A 145 8.90 3.35 14.38
N SER A 146 10.06 3.97 14.58
CA SER A 146 10.88 3.82 15.79
C SER A 146 10.45 4.75 16.93
N LEU A 147 9.57 5.72 16.68
CA LEU A 147 9.00 6.59 17.70
C LEU A 147 8.18 5.78 18.72
N GLU A 148 8.32 6.09 20.01
CA GLU A 148 7.69 5.34 21.10
C GLU A 148 6.16 5.38 21.05
N ASP A 149 5.59 6.53 20.68
CA ASP A 149 4.14 6.71 20.50
C ASP A 149 3.57 5.79 19.41
N VAL A 150 4.35 5.54 18.36
CA VAL A 150 3.98 4.64 17.26
C VAL A 150 4.15 3.17 17.65
N LYS A 151 5.02 2.86 18.61
CA LYS A 151 5.19 1.52 19.19
C LYS A 151 4.03 1.16 20.12
N ALA A 152 3.56 2.10 20.93
CA ALA A 152 2.48 1.88 21.91
C ALA A 152 1.15 1.49 21.25
N CYS A 153 0.85 2.07 20.09
CA CYS A 153 -0.36 1.74 19.31
C CYS A 153 -0.40 0.27 18.82
N ILE A 154 0.76 -0.42 18.77
CA ILE A 154 0.86 -1.85 18.39
C ILE A 154 0.53 -2.76 19.59
N TYR A 155 0.92 -2.38 20.80
CA TYR A 155 0.66 -3.18 22.01
C TYR A 155 -0.81 -3.13 22.42
N CYS A 156 -1.51 -2.01 22.21
CA CYS A 156 -2.96 -1.94 22.41
C CYS A 156 -3.71 -2.93 21.51
N HIS A 157 -3.32 -3.08 20.24
CA HIS A 157 -4.05 -3.97 19.31
C HIS A 157 -3.79 -5.47 19.55
N ILE A 158 -2.66 -5.83 20.16
CA ILE A 158 -2.31 -7.22 20.49
C ILE A 158 -2.89 -7.61 21.86
N SER A 159 -2.83 -6.75 22.88
CA SER A 159 -3.46 -7.01 24.18
C SER A 159 -4.98 -7.08 24.08
N PHE A 160 -5.61 -6.22 23.26
CA PHE A 160 -7.05 -6.25 23.02
C PHE A 160 -7.51 -7.55 22.33
N ALA A 161 -6.68 -8.13 21.44
CA ALA A 161 -7.00 -9.42 20.82
C ALA A 161 -6.95 -10.62 21.79
N PHE A 162 -6.21 -10.49 22.91
CA PHE A 162 -6.18 -11.50 23.98
C PHE A 162 -7.34 -11.33 24.97
N GLU A 163 -7.76 -10.09 25.26
CA GLU A 163 -8.88 -9.78 26.16
C GLU A 163 -10.28 -9.90 25.51
N LEU A 164 -10.40 -9.84 24.19
CA LEU A 164 -11.68 -9.98 23.48
C LEU A 164 -12.26 -11.41 23.42
N ASN A 165 -11.66 -12.39 24.10
CA ASN A 165 -12.31 -13.67 24.40
C ASN A 165 -13.23 -13.59 25.64
N SER A 166 -13.41 -12.40 26.23
CA SER A 166 -14.51 -12.09 27.14
C SER A 166 -15.29 -10.89 26.64
N ASN A 167 -16.61 -11.09 26.54
CA ASN A 167 -17.62 -10.18 26.00
C ASN A 167 -17.47 -8.71 26.44
N ALA A 168 -17.30 -7.79 25.49
CA ALA A 168 -17.98 -6.48 25.47
C ALA A 168 -17.62 -5.68 24.20
N ILE A 169 -18.64 -5.05 23.62
CA ILE A 169 -18.58 -4.13 22.49
C ILE A 169 -17.86 -2.85 22.92
N MET A 170 -16.73 -2.50 22.28
CA MET A 170 -16.20 -1.13 22.27
C MET A 170 -15.62 -0.78 20.90
N ILE A 171 -16.35 0.12 20.22
CA ILE A 171 -15.89 0.94 19.11
C ILE A 171 -14.83 1.90 19.66
N LEU A 172 -13.61 1.93 19.11
CA LEU A 172 -12.85 3.18 18.83
C LEU A 172 -11.43 2.94 18.28
N MET A 173 -11.12 3.79 17.29
CA MET A 173 -9.80 4.24 16.82
C MET A 173 -8.99 3.30 15.90
N CYS A 174 -9.38 3.36 14.61
CA CYS A 174 -8.41 3.40 13.51
C CYS A 174 -7.50 4.64 13.67
N CYS A 175 -6.21 4.41 13.86
CA CYS A 175 -5.13 5.28 13.37
C CYS A 175 -4.46 4.58 12.17
#